data_AF-A0A257JU15-F1
#
_entry.id   AF-A0A257JU15-F1
#
_cell.length_a   1.000
_cell.length_b   1.000
_cell.length_c   1.000
_cell.angle_alpha   90.00
_cell.angle_beta   90.00
_cell.angle_gamma   90.00
#
_symmetry.space_group_name_H-M   'P 1'
#
loop_
_entity.id
_entity.type
_entity.pdbx_description
1 polymer ?
#
loop_
_entity_poly.entity_id
_entity_poly.type
_entity_poly.pdbx_seq_one_letter_code
_entity_poly.pdbx_strand_id
1 'polypeptide(L)'
;MPSKKFELVRQLESKLEGQRKKAGVPGRFAAEAAAVLDRKAQRKADSAAGLVPFACKLPAPLAQQLRDKAAAHPEGINGLVAELLQRGLA
;
A
#
# COMPACT_ATOMS: atom_id res chain seq x y z
N MET A 1 30.28 42.93 13.86
CA MET A 1 30.20 42.09 12.66
C MET A 1 30.55 40.66 13.06
N PRO A 2 29.64 39.68 12.97
CA PRO A 2 30.03 38.29 13.22
C PRO A 2 31.14 37.91 12.23
N SER A 3 32.23 37.34 12.73
CA SER A 3 33.37 36.99 11.89
C SER A 3 32.99 35.86 10.92
N LYS A 4 33.64 35.84 9.75
CA LYS A 4 33.44 34.84 8.68
C LYS A 4 33.44 33.39 9.18
N LYS A 5 34.16 33.12 10.29
CA LYS A 5 34.22 31.83 10.97
C LYS A 5 32.87 31.41 11.57
N PHE A 6 32.11 32.33 12.17
CA PHE A 6 30.81 32.01 12.76
C PHE A 6 29.76 31.68 11.71
N GLU A 7 29.80 32.33 10.53
CA GLU A 7 28.90 32.02 9.42
C GLU A 7 29.15 30.62 8.86
N LEU A 8 30.42 30.21 8.73
CA LEU A 8 30.78 28.87 8.28
C LEU A 8 30.30 27.79 9.24
N VAL A 9 30.44 28.01 10.56
CA VAL A 9 29.94 27.07 11.57
C VAL A 9 28.42 26.93 11.46
N ARG A 10 27.69 28.03 11.34
CA ARG A 10 26.23 28.02 11.18
C ARG A 10 25.78 27.28 9.91
N GLN A 11 26.52 27.42 8.81
CA GLN A 11 26.23 26.67 7.58
C GLN A 11 26.50 25.17 7.72
N LEU A 12 27.55 24.79 8.45
CA LEU A 12 27.88 23.39 8.71
C LEU A 12 26.82 22.73 9.61
N GLU A 13 26.36 23.45 10.64
CA GLU A 13 25.25 23.02 11.50
C GLU A 13 23.98 22.77 10.68
N SER A 14 23.60 23.73 9.84
CA SER A 14 22.42 23.59 8.96
C SER A 14 22.55 22.40 7.99
N LYS A 15 23.74 22.17 7.43
CA LYS A 15 24.00 21.00 6.56
C LYS A 15 23.90 19.68 7.33
N LEU A 16 24.45 19.61 8.54
CA LEU A 16 24.37 18.43 9.39
C LEU A 16 22.93 18.15 9.81
N GLU A 17 22.16 19.17 10.14
CA GLU A 17 20.75 19.02 10.50
C GLU A 17 19.92 18.50 9.32
N GLY A 18 20.18 19.01 8.11
CA GLY A 18 19.60 18.48 6.87
C GLY A 18 19.96 17.01 6.62
N GLN A 19 21.21 16.62 6.85
CA GLN A 19 21.65 15.23 6.70
C GLN A 19 21.00 14.31 7.74
N ARG A 20 20.87 14.75 8.99
CA ARG A 20 20.21 13.98 10.06
C ARG A 20 18.73 13.77 9.81
N LYS A 21 18.03 14.79 9.28
CA LYS A 21 16.61 14.66 8.88
C LYS A 21 16.43 13.77 7.64
N LYS A 22 17.43 13.72 6.76
CA LYS A 22 17.41 12.92 5.51
C LYS A 22 17.95 11.49 5.69
N ALA A 23 18.60 11.19 6.81
CA ALA A 23 18.93 9.82 7.20
C ALA A 23 17.61 9.08 7.45
N GLY A 24 17.10 8.45 6.38
CA GLY A 24 15.82 7.75 6.38
C GLY A 24 15.77 6.67 7.45
N VAL A 25 14.55 6.32 7.84
CA VAL A 25 14.27 5.23 8.78
C VAL A 25 15.05 3.98 8.33
N PRO A 26 15.88 3.37 9.20
CA PRO A 26 16.70 2.24 8.80
C PRO A 26 15.81 1.11 8.26
N GLY A 27 16.18 0.54 7.12
CA GLY A 27 15.37 -0.38 6.32
C GLY A 27 14.83 -1.61 7.07
N ARG A 28 15.33 -1.89 8.27
CA ARG A 28 14.78 -2.89 9.21
C ARG A 28 13.33 -2.60 9.65
N PHE A 29 12.89 -1.34 9.61
CA PHE A 29 11.48 -0.97 9.87
C PHE A 29 10.65 -0.87 8.58
N ALA A 30 11.29 -0.90 7.41
CA ALA A 30 10.64 -0.86 6.10
C ALA A 30 10.55 -2.24 5.43
N ALA A 31 11.24 -3.26 5.94
CA ALA A 31 11.20 -4.61 5.38
C ALA A 31 9.80 -5.22 5.41
N GLU A 32 9.01 -4.97 6.46
CA GLU A 32 7.59 -5.36 6.51
C GLU A 32 6.70 -4.45 5.65
N ALA A 33 7.09 -3.18 5.42
CA ALA A 33 6.38 -2.29 4.50
C ALA A 33 6.67 -2.58 3.02
N ALA A 34 7.81 -3.21 2.71
CA ALA A 34 8.21 -3.64 1.37
C ALA A 34 7.55 -4.96 0.93
N ALA A 35 7.06 -5.76 1.88
CA ALA A 35 6.21 -6.92 1.61
C ALA A 35 4.75 -6.53 1.28
N VAL A 36 4.36 -5.29 1.58
CA VAL A 36 3.14 -4.71 1.03
C VAL A 36 3.45 -4.28 -0.39
N LEU A 37 3.22 -5.20 -1.34
CA LEU A 37 3.17 -4.92 -2.78
C LEU A 37 2.68 -3.48 -3.00
N ASP A 38 3.49 -2.67 -3.69
CA ASP A 38 3.17 -1.28 -4.00
C ASP A 38 1.72 -1.23 -4.50
N ARG A 39 0.80 -0.73 -3.67
CA ARG A 39 -0.65 -0.77 -3.94
C ARG A 39 -0.97 -0.09 -5.27
N LYS A 40 -0.09 0.81 -5.71
CA LYS A 40 -0.18 1.48 -7.00
C LYS A 40 0.19 0.55 -8.16
N ALA A 41 1.23 -0.27 -8.01
CA ALA A 41 1.60 -1.30 -8.97
C ALA A 41 0.49 -2.37 -9.09
N GLN A 42 -0.09 -2.80 -7.97
CA GLN A 42 -1.20 -3.75 -7.97
C GLN A 42 -2.43 -3.16 -8.68
N ARG A 43 -2.85 -1.94 -8.34
CA ARG A 43 -3.95 -1.25 -9.03
C ARG A 43 -3.69 -1.06 -10.52
N LYS A 44 -2.45 -0.84 -10.93
CA LYS A 44 -2.07 -0.71 -12.35
C LYS A 44 -2.21 -2.05 -13.08
N ALA A 45 -1.81 -3.15 -12.44
CA ALA A 45 -2.02 -4.50 -12.98
C ALA A 45 -3.51 -4.85 -13.06
N ASP A 46 -4.27 -4.56 -12.00
CA ASP A 46 -5.71 -4.81 -11.96
C ASP A 46 -6.44 -3.98 -13.04
N SER A 47 -6.08 -2.70 -13.20
CA SER A 47 -6.62 -1.85 -14.26
C SER A 47 -6.24 -2.33 -15.66
N ALA A 48 -5.03 -2.87 -15.85
CA ALA A 48 -4.61 -3.45 -17.13
C ALA A 48 -5.39 -4.75 -17.44
N ALA A 49 -5.78 -5.49 -16.40
CA ALA A 49 -6.68 -6.64 -16.49
C ALA A 49 -8.17 -6.27 -16.62
N GLY A 50 -8.51 -4.97 -16.69
CA GLY A 50 -9.89 -4.49 -16.79
C GLY A 50 -10.70 -4.61 -15.50
N LEU A 51 -10.06 -4.91 -14.36
CA LEU A 51 -10.73 -5.03 -13.07
C LEU A 51 -11.06 -3.63 -12.53
N VAL A 52 -12.32 -3.46 -12.13
CA VAL A 52 -12.82 -2.21 -11.52
C VAL A 52 -13.05 -2.44 -10.03
N PRO A 53 -12.57 -1.54 -9.15
CA PRO A 53 -12.85 -1.64 -7.72
C PRO A 53 -14.35 -1.41 -7.47
N PHE A 54 -15.05 -2.45 -7.02
CA PHE A 54 -16.47 -2.41 -6.71
C PHE A 54 -16.70 -2.65 -5.22
N ALA A 55 -17.01 -1.59 -4.47
CA ALA A 55 -17.18 -1.65 -3.03
C ALA A 55 -18.68 -1.71 -2.66
N CYS A 56 -19.16 -2.89 -2.28
CA CYS A 56 -20.49 -3.08 -1.69
C CYS A 56 -20.40 -3.27 -0.17
N LYS A 57 -21.32 -2.64 0.56
CA LYS A 57 -21.50 -2.91 1.99
C LYS A 57 -22.33 -4.19 2.12
N LEU A 58 -21.73 -5.22 2.70
CA LEU A 58 -22.40 -6.50 2.99
C LEU A 58 -22.55 -6.67 4.51
N PRO A 59 -23.57 -7.41 4.98
CA PRO A 59 -23.64 -7.86 6.35
C PRO A 59 -22.37 -8.64 6.73
N ALA A 60 -21.83 -8.40 7.93
CA ALA A 60 -20.65 -9.09 8.45
C ALA A 60 -20.69 -10.63 8.30
N PRO A 61 -21.79 -11.35 8.60
CA PRO A 61 -21.82 -12.80 8.44
C PRO A 61 -21.68 -13.24 6.98
N LEU A 62 -22.29 -12.50 6.04
CA LEU A 62 -22.20 -12.81 4.62
C LEU A 62 -20.78 -12.58 4.09
N ALA A 63 -20.14 -11.49 4.50
CA ALA A 63 -18.75 -11.23 4.14
C ALA A 63 -17.80 -12.32 4.65
N GLN A 64 -18.06 -12.87 5.84
CA GLN A 64 -17.27 -13.98 6.37
C GLN A 64 -17.48 -15.26 5.56
N GLN A 65 -18.73 -15.62 5.26
CA GLN A 65 -19.03 -16.80 4.43
C GLN A 65 -18.38 -16.72 3.05
N LEU A 66 -18.33 -15.53 2.43
CA LEU A 66 -17.64 -15.34 1.16
C LEU A 66 -16.13 -15.56 1.29
N ARG A 67 -15.50 -15.10 2.38
CA ARG A 67 -14.08 -15.33 2.65
C ARG A 67 -13.77 -16.81 2.87
N ASP A 68 -14.59 -17.49 3.67
CA ASP A 68 -14.41 -18.91 3.98
C ASP A 68 -14.54 -19.77 2.72
N LYS A 69 -15.51 -19.47 1.85
CA LYS A 69 -15.67 -20.15 0.55
C LYS A 69 -14.55 -19.81 -0.43
N ALA A 70 -14.10 -18.56 -0.44
CA ALA A 70 -13.02 -18.11 -1.31
C ALA A 70 -11.68 -18.78 -1.00
N ALA A 71 -11.44 -19.22 0.24
CA ALA A 71 -10.23 -19.92 0.64
C ALA A 71 -10.01 -21.23 -0.15
N ALA A 72 -11.09 -21.86 -0.61
CA ALA A 72 -11.04 -23.08 -1.43
C ALA A 72 -11.19 -22.81 -2.94
N HIS A 73 -11.34 -21.56 -3.36
CA HIS A 73 -11.61 -21.20 -4.75
C HIS A 73 -10.30 -20.85 -5.50
N PRO A 74 -10.05 -21.42 -6.70
CA PRO A 74 -8.79 -21.23 -7.43
C PRO A 74 -8.51 -19.76 -7.78
N GLU A 75 -9.55 -18.98 -8.09
CA GLU A 75 -9.46 -17.55 -8.42
C GLU A 75 -9.64 -16.62 -7.21
N GLY A 76 -9.60 -17.18 -5.99
CA GLY A 76 -9.80 -16.47 -4.74
C GLY A 76 -11.16 -15.76 -4.63
N ILE A 77 -11.21 -14.68 -3.85
CA ILE A 77 -12.46 -13.95 -3.53
C ILE A 77 -13.07 -13.25 -4.74
N ASN A 78 -12.24 -12.68 -5.62
CA ASN A 78 -12.72 -11.92 -6.77
C ASN A 78 -13.38 -12.84 -7.79
N GLY A 79 -12.78 -14.01 -8.08
CA GLY A 79 -13.37 -14.98 -9.00
C GLY A 79 -14.65 -15.61 -8.45
N LEU A 80 -14.67 -15.97 -7.15
CA LEU A 80 -15.89 -16.48 -6.50
C LEU A 80 -17.04 -15.45 -6.60
N VAL A 81 -16.76 -14.19 -6.31
CA VAL A 81 -17.77 -13.12 -6.39
C VAL A 81 -18.23 -12.91 -7.84
N ALA A 82 -17.32 -12.94 -8.82
CA ALA A 82 -17.68 -12.83 -10.23
C ALA A 82 -18.63 -13.96 -10.67
N GLU A 83 -18.34 -15.20 -10.29
CA GLU A 83 -19.19 -16.36 -10.58
C GLU A 83 -20.57 -16.22 -9.94
N LEU A 84 -20.63 -15.85 -8.64
CA LEU A 84 -21.89 -15.65 -7.93
C LEU A 84 -22.73 -14.52 -8.56
N LEU A 85 -22.10 -13.42 -8.98
CA LEU A 85 -22.77 -12.31 -9.66
C LEU A 85 -23.29 -12.73 -11.04
N GLN A 86 -22.51 -13.46 -11.83
CA GLN A 86 -22.97 -13.97 -13.13
C GLN A 86 -24.16 -14.93 -12.99
N ARG A 87 -24.10 -15.84 -12.00
CA ARG A 87 -25.21 -16.75 -11.70
C ARG A 87 -26.47 -16.04 -11.22
N GLY A 88 -26.34 -14.90 -10.53
CA GLY A 88 -27.48 -14.11 -10.05
C GLY A 88 -28.05 -13.11 -11.07
N LEU A 89 -27.32 -12.83 -12.15
CA LEU A 89 -27.75 -11.94 -13.24
C LEU A 89 -28.33 -12.70 -14.44
N ALA A 90 -28.09 -14.02 -14.53
CA ALA A 90 -28.72 -14.91 -15.50
C ALA A 90 -30.18 -15.20 -15.13
#